data_AF-A0A165KQR8-F1
#
_entry.id   AF-A0A165KQR8-F1
#
_cell.length_a   1.000
_cell.length_b   1.000
_cell.length_c   1.000
_cell.angle_alpha   90.00
_cell.angle_beta   90.00
_cell.angle_gamma   90.00
#
_symmetry.space_group_name_H-M   'P 1'
#
loop_
_entity.id
_entity.type
_entity.pdbx_description
1 polymer ?
#
loop_
_entity_poly.entity_id
_entity_poly.type
_entity_poly.pdbx_seq_one_letter_code
_entity_poly.pdbx_strand_id
1 'polypeptide(L)'
;MKYRKEDCGIWLVAQSNVAVKHIAEKLADIGFLNFKILVSQDFHFEWHEHLYKKIECNVICSDEFADSDIGTERLLLGSKVIICTLGLLSTQRLVASGYTRLVPVETVIIDEASQIELGDYLPLLARFGRDIKKLVFIGDDKQHRMPKPIGWFISKHVYDGRLKTIHNESSRRSCVLVDISHGQESRSGNSWVIGNAREVDAAVVVARKLYSEGKKYRIITPYDAQRNLLERRLEDATLPWEDKCFNVDSFQGNEDDYIIISVVRSDKIGFLTNSRRTNVMLSRCKRGMIICTNRAFLEGKAKSSLMGKLAKEWADGWISWRDILQGKF
;
A
#
# COMPACT_ATOMS: atom_id res chain seq x y z
N MET A 1 -40.64 -0.26 -27.67
CA MET A 1 -40.44 0.08 -26.25
C MET A 1 -39.55 1.33 -26.21
N LYS A 2 -40.07 2.46 -25.72
CA LYS A 2 -39.39 3.76 -25.77
C LYS A 2 -38.16 3.74 -24.85
N TYR A 3 -36.96 3.80 -25.41
CA TYR A 3 -35.74 4.14 -24.65
C TYR A 3 -35.94 5.54 -24.07
N ARG A 4 -36.08 5.63 -22.73
CA ARG A 4 -36.10 6.92 -22.03
C ARG A 4 -34.72 7.57 -22.18
N LYS A 5 -34.71 8.80 -22.69
CA LYS A 5 -33.69 9.81 -22.40
C LYS A 5 -33.54 9.88 -20.87
N GLU A 6 -32.44 9.36 -20.30
CA GLU A 6 -31.78 9.82 -19.04
C GLU A 6 -30.75 8.84 -18.42
N ASP A 7 -30.49 7.66 -18.99
CA ASP A 7 -29.51 6.74 -18.37
C ASP A 7 -28.07 7.06 -18.78
N CYS A 8 -27.37 7.88 -17.99
CA CYS A 8 -25.94 8.15 -18.14
C CYS A 8 -25.12 7.02 -17.48
N GLY A 9 -24.31 6.30 -18.26
CA GLY A 9 -23.38 5.32 -17.72
C GLY A 9 -22.17 5.98 -17.07
N ILE A 10 -21.83 5.55 -15.86
CA ILE A 10 -20.69 6.06 -15.09
C ILE A 10 -19.64 4.97 -14.96
N TRP A 11 -18.40 5.29 -15.34
CA TRP A 11 -17.25 4.43 -15.25
C TRP A 11 -16.24 5.05 -14.27
N LEU A 12 -16.04 4.40 -13.13
CA LEU A 12 -15.00 4.72 -12.15
C LEU A 12 -13.77 3.88 -12.48
N VAL A 13 -12.67 4.54 -12.83
CA VAL A 13 -11.50 3.90 -13.40
C VAL A 13 -10.28 4.21 -12.56
N ALA A 14 -9.40 3.24 -12.35
CA ALA A 14 -8.11 3.47 -11.70
C ALA A 14 -6.98 2.71 -12.37
N GLN A 15 -5.72 3.03 -12.04
CA GLN A 15 -4.55 2.37 -12.62
C GLN A 15 -4.41 0.91 -12.19
N SER A 16 -4.70 0.64 -10.90
CA SER A 16 -4.43 -0.65 -10.26
C SER A 16 -5.71 -1.24 -9.69
N ASN A 17 -5.73 -2.56 -9.56
CA ASN A 17 -6.88 -3.21 -8.97
C ASN A 17 -7.03 -2.91 -7.46
N VAL A 18 -5.93 -2.56 -6.77
CA VAL A 18 -5.98 -2.08 -5.37
C VAL A 18 -6.75 -0.76 -5.27
N ALA A 19 -6.53 0.17 -6.21
CA ALA A 19 -7.26 1.43 -6.25
C ALA A 19 -8.75 1.20 -6.60
N VAL A 20 -9.05 0.32 -7.57
CA VAL A 20 -10.43 -0.13 -7.88
C VAL A 20 -11.14 -0.65 -6.63
N LYS A 21 -10.46 -1.49 -5.86
CA LYS A 21 -10.96 -2.03 -4.59
C LYS A 21 -11.25 -0.90 -3.58
N HIS A 22 -10.32 0.02 -3.37
CA HIS A 22 -10.52 1.14 -2.43
C HIS A 22 -11.72 2.02 -2.80
N ILE A 23 -11.96 2.25 -4.09
CA ILE A 23 -13.15 2.98 -4.56
C ILE A 23 -14.42 2.21 -4.16
N ALA A 24 -14.46 0.90 -4.43
CA ALA A 24 -15.61 0.06 -4.11
C ALA A 24 -15.90 -0.01 -2.60
N GLU A 25 -14.87 -0.15 -1.76
CA GLU A 25 -15.01 -0.14 -0.29
C GLU A 25 -15.58 1.18 0.22
N LYS A 26 -15.06 2.32 -0.26
CA LYS A 26 -15.58 3.64 0.13
C LYS A 26 -17.05 3.84 -0.27
N LEU A 27 -17.45 3.34 -1.44
CA LEU A 27 -18.85 3.37 -1.87
C LEU A 27 -19.73 2.48 -0.97
N ALA A 28 -19.27 1.29 -0.65
CA ALA A 28 -19.97 0.38 0.25
C ALA A 28 -20.11 0.95 1.68
N ASP A 29 -19.09 1.64 2.19
CA ASP A 29 -19.09 2.26 3.52
C ASP A 29 -20.11 3.40 3.65
N ILE A 30 -20.45 4.09 2.54
CA ILE A 30 -21.54 5.08 2.50
C ILE A 30 -22.91 4.46 2.14
N GLY A 31 -22.99 3.13 2.06
CA GLY A 31 -24.23 2.40 1.75
C GLY A 31 -24.60 2.36 0.25
N PHE A 32 -23.70 2.79 -0.64
CA PHE A 32 -23.93 2.72 -2.08
C PHE A 32 -23.42 1.39 -2.64
N LEU A 33 -24.32 0.43 -2.89
CA LEU A 33 -23.99 -0.89 -3.43
C LEU A 33 -24.47 -1.12 -4.87
N ASN A 34 -25.08 -0.10 -5.51
CA ASN A 34 -25.59 -0.21 -6.88
C ASN A 34 -24.48 0.05 -7.93
N PHE A 35 -23.43 -0.78 -7.89
CA PHE A 35 -22.30 -0.76 -8.83
C PHE A 35 -21.88 -2.18 -9.20
N LYS A 36 -21.09 -2.33 -10.26
CA LYS A 36 -20.38 -3.57 -10.57
C LYS A 36 -18.89 -3.32 -10.75
N ILE A 37 -18.07 -4.24 -10.24
CA ILE A 37 -16.61 -4.22 -10.38
C ILE A 37 -16.27 -5.21 -11.49
N LEU A 38 -15.65 -4.75 -12.56
CA LEU A 38 -15.14 -5.62 -13.62
C LEU A 38 -13.64 -5.79 -13.43
N VAL A 39 -13.18 -7.04 -13.44
CA VAL A 39 -11.77 -7.38 -13.18
C VAL A 39 -11.23 -8.41 -14.16
N SER A 40 -9.92 -8.42 -14.41
CA SER A 40 -9.28 -9.46 -15.22
C SER A 40 -9.18 -10.77 -14.44
N GLN A 41 -9.08 -11.89 -15.17
CA GLN A 41 -8.91 -13.23 -14.56
C GLN A 41 -7.67 -13.29 -13.65
N ASP A 42 -6.57 -12.68 -14.08
CA ASP A 42 -5.32 -12.63 -13.31
C ASP A 42 -5.46 -11.89 -11.97
N PHE A 43 -6.46 -10.99 -11.84
CA PHE A 43 -6.71 -10.28 -10.59
C PHE A 43 -7.39 -11.16 -9.53
N HIS A 44 -8.21 -12.13 -9.94
CA HIS A 44 -8.87 -13.04 -9.00
C HIS A 44 -7.86 -13.89 -8.21
N PHE A 45 -6.69 -14.20 -8.78
CA PHE A 45 -5.65 -14.97 -8.09
C PHE A 45 -4.98 -14.22 -6.93
N GLU A 46 -5.02 -12.89 -6.92
CA GLU A 46 -4.53 -12.05 -5.81
C GLU A 46 -5.66 -11.63 -4.84
N TRP A 47 -6.90 -12.03 -5.12
CA TRP A 47 -8.08 -11.68 -4.33
C TRP A 47 -8.23 -12.62 -3.12
N HIS A 48 -8.06 -12.09 -1.92
CA HIS A 48 -8.28 -12.83 -0.68
C HIS A 48 -9.76 -12.76 -0.25
N GLU A 49 -10.59 -13.71 -0.72
CA GLU A 49 -12.06 -13.77 -0.49
C GLU A 49 -12.50 -13.51 0.97
N HIS A 50 -11.73 -14.01 1.94
CA HIS A 50 -12.08 -13.92 3.37
C HIS A 50 -12.10 -12.49 3.95
N LEU A 51 -11.51 -11.50 3.27
CA LEU A 51 -11.43 -10.11 3.74
C LEU A 51 -12.53 -9.20 3.19
N TYR A 52 -13.31 -9.61 2.17
CA TYR A 52 -14.09 -8.68 1.33
C TYR A 52 -15.59 -9.00 1.15
N LYS A 53 -16.19 -9.69 2.12
CA LYS A 53 -17.59 -10.17 2.10
C LYS A 53 -18.66 -9.16 1.67
N LYS A 54 -18.41 -7.84 1.85
CA LYS A 54 -19.41 -6.79 1.54
C LYS A 54 -19.54 -6.47 0.05
N ILE A 55 -18.47 -6.60 -0.74
CA ILE A 55 -18.44 -6.18 -2.16
C ILE A 55 -18.33 -7.35 -3.14
N GLU A 56 -18.18 -8.57 -2.63
CA GLU A 56 -18.03 -9.81 -3.40
C GLU A 56 -19.17 -10.02 -4.40
N CYS A 57 -20.42 -9.77 -4.00
CA CYS A 57 -21.59 -9.88 -4.88
C CYS A 57 -21.62 -8.86 -6.05
N ASN A 58 -20.71 -7.89 -6.04
CA ASN A 58 -20.60 -6.87 -7.08
C ASN A 58 -19.43 -7.12 -8.03
N VAL A 59 -18.59 -8.12 -7.78
CA VAL A 59 -17.46 -8.47 -8.65
C VAL A 59 -17.94 -9.34 -9.81
N ILE A 60 -17.46 -9.04 -11.01
CA ILE A 60 -17.63 -9.87 -12.21
C ILE A 60 -16.26 -10.05 -12.84
N CYS A 61 -15.82 -11.29 -12.96
CA CYS A 61 -14.52 -11.61 -13.54
C CYS A 61 -14.59 -11.70 -15.07
N SER A 62 -13.50 -11.36 -15.75
CA SER A 62 -13.49 -11.32 -17.22
C SER A 62 -13.78 -12.67 -17.89
N ASP A 63 -13.49 -13.79 -17.22
CA ASP A 63 -13.83 -15.15 -17.63
C ASP A 63 -15.32 -15.49 -17.50
N GLU A 64 -16.05 -14.75 -16.68
CA GLU A 64 -17.51 -14.85 -16.52
C GLU A 64 -18.28 -13.90 -17.45
N PHE A 65 -17.58 -13.12 -18.27
CA PHE A 65 -18.24 -12.20 -19.20
C PHE A 65 -19.13 -12.98 -20.17
N ALA A 66 -20.42 -12.62 -20.18
CA ALA A 66 -21.37 -13.25 -21.08
C ALA A 66 -21.11 -12.85 -22.54
N ASP A 67 -21.32 -13.80 -23.45
CA ASP A 67 -21.23 -13.57 -24.90
C ASP A 67 -22.50 -12.92 -25.49
N SER A 68 -23.52 -12.66 -24.67
CA SER A 68 -24.81 -12.11 -25.10
C SER A 68 -25.26 -10.96 -24.22
N ASP A 69 -25.94 -9.98 -24.82
CA ASP A 69 -26.45 -8.80 -24.11
C ASP A 69 -27.41 -9.18 -22.97
N ILE A 70 -28.22 -10.23 -23.15
CA ILE A 70 -29.13 -10.74 -22.11
C ILE A 70 -28.35 -11.29 -20.91
N GLY A 71 -27.25 -12.01 -21.16
CA GLY A 71 -26.38 -12.52 -20.09
C GLY A 71 -25.69 -11.37 -19.35
N THR A 72 -25.18 -10.39 -20.09
CA THR A 72 -24.55 -9.20 -19.52
C THR A 72 -25.52 -8.37 -18.69
N GLU A 73 -26.77 -8.20 -19.14
CA GLU A 73 -27.82 -7.50 -18.38
C GLU A 73 -28.14 -8.20 -17.06
N ARG A 74 -28.17 -9.53 -17.05
CA ARG A 74 -28.35 -10.33 -15.82
C ARG A 74 -27.20 -10.15 -14.83
N LEU A 75 -25.96 -10.09 -15.31
CA LEU A 75 -24.79 -9.85 -14.47
C LEU A 75 -24.77 -8.41 -13.93
N LEU A 76 -25.22 -7.44 -14.72
CA LEU A 76 -25.29 -6.04 -14.32
C LEU A 76 -26.34 -5.77 -13.23
N LEU A 77 -27.43 -6.55 -13.19
CA LEU A 77 -28.55 -6.33 -12.25
C LEU A 77 -29.08 -4.88 -12.27
N GLY A 78 -29.07 -4.24 -13.44
CA GLY A 78 -29.50 -2.85 -13.61
C GLY A 78 -28.49 -1.79 -13.14
N SER A 79 -27.33 -2.17 -12.61
CA SER A 79 -26.26 -1.24 -12.25
C SER A 79 -25.80 -0.41 -13.45
N LYS A 80 -25.72 0.91 -13.28
CA LYS A 80 -25.20 1.86 -14.27
C LYS A 80 -23.84 2.44 -13.89
N VAL A 81 -23.31 2.03 -12.74
CA VAL A 81 -21.97 2.40 -12.27
C VAL A 81 -21.06 1.18 -12.40
N ILE A 82 -20.01 1.32 -13.20
CA ILE A 82 -18.99 0.30 -13.39
C ILE A 82 -17.67 0.78 -12.80
N ILE A 83 -16.98 -0.10 -12.07
CA ILE A 83 -15.66 0.15 -11.51
C ILE A 83 -14.68 -0.83 -12.15
N CYS A 84 -13.59 -0.36 -12.74
CA CYS A 84 -12.58 -1.24 -13.33
C CYS A 84 -11.22 -0.56 -13.47
N THR A 85 -10.20 -1.31 -13.88
CA THR A 85 -8.90 -0.70 -14.21
C THR A 85 -8.92 -0.05 -15.59
N LEU A 86 -8.09 0.97 -15.78
CA LEU A 86 -7.90 1.62 -17.09
C LEU A 86 -7.44 0.61 -18.16
N GLY A 87 -6.61 -0.35 -17.74
CA GLY A 87 -6.20 -1.47 -18.57
C GLY A 87 -7.39 -2.31 -19.04
N LEU A 88 -8.25 -2.77 -18.12
CA LEU A 88 -9.41 -3.59 -18.48
C LEU A 88 -10.39 -2.85 -19.38
N LEU A 89 -10.67 -1.58 -19.09
CA LEU A 89 -11.54 -0.73 -19.91
C LEU A 89 -11.08 -0.65 -21.37
N SER A 90 -9.77 -0.74 -21.58
CA SER A 90 -9.13 -0.65 -22.89
C SER A 90 -9.03 -2.00 -23.62
N THR A 91 -9.45 -3.11 -23.01
CA THR A 91 -9.35 -4.45 -23.60
C THR A 91 -10.43 -4.71 -24.65
N GLN A 92 -10.07 -5.45 -25.70
CA GLN A 92 -11.04 -5.86 -26.72
C GLN A 92 -12.13 -6.77 -26.17
N ARG A 93 -11.79 -7.58 -25.15
CA ARG A 93 -12.73 -8.50 -24.49
C ARG A 93 -13.90 -7.74 -23.87
N LEU A 94 -13.62 -6.69 -23.10
CA LEU A 94 -14.67 -5.87 -22.49
C LEU A 94 -15.55 -5.21 -23.55
N VAL A 95 -14.93 -4.63 -24.59
CA VAL A 95 -15.66 -3.98 -25.69
C VAL A 95 -16.60 -4.94 -26.41
N ALA A 96 -16.23 -6.22 -26.54
CA ALA A 96 -17.06 -7.24 -27.17
C ALA A 96 -18.25 -7.67 -26.27
N SER A 97 -18.01 -7.81 -24.95
CA SER A 97 -18.92 -8.40 -23.94
C SER A 97 -20.20 -7.63 -23.57
N GLY A 98 -20.57 -6.60 -24.35
CA GLY A 98 -21.85 -5.90 -24.21
C GLY A 98 -21.96 -4.90 -23.05
N TYR A 99 -21.05 -4.92 -22.07
CA TYR A 99 -21.08 -3.99 -20.93
C TYR A 99 -21.05 -2.53 -21.37
N THR A 100 -20.19 -2.19 -22.32
CA THR A 100 -20.06 -0.82 -22.84
C THR A 100 -21.24 -0.40 -23.74
N ARG A 101 -22.07 -1.35 -24.20
CA ARG A 101 -23.33 -1.06 -24.90
C ARG A 101 -24.48 -0.84 -23.91
N LEU A 102 -24.57 -1.65 -22.86
CA LEU A 102 -25.63 -1.58 -21.84
C LEU A 102 -25.41 -0.47 -20.80
N VAL A 103 -24.14 -0.15 -20.54
CA VAL A 103 -23.67 0.97 -19.73
C VAL A 103 -22.69 1.80 -20.57
N PRO A 104 -23.21 2.71 -21.42
CA PRO A 104 -22.39 3.54 -22.29
C PRO A 104 -21.31 4.32 -21.52
N VAL A 105 -20.12 4.45 -22.11
CA VAL A 105 -18.97 5.13 -21.50
C VAL A 105 -19.11 6.66 -21.65
N GLU A 106 -20.12 7.24 -21.00
CA GLU A 106 -20.45 8.67 -21.13
C GLU A 106 -19.78 9.52 -20.06
N THR A 107 -19.78 9.06 -18.81
CA THR A 107 -19.07 9.70 -17.71
C THR A 107 -17.94 8.80 -17.26
N VAL A 108 -16.70 9.27 -17.36
CA VAL A 108 -15.52 8.56 -16.87
C VAL A 108 -14.89 9.38 -15.77
N ILE A 109 -14.73 8.77 -14.60
CA ILE A 109 -14.04 9.35 -13.45
C ILE A 109 -12.80 8.50 -13.20
N ILE A 110 -11.64 9.11 -13.33
CA ILE A 110 -10.35 8.43 -13.15
C ILE A 110 -9.81 8.81 -11.79
N ASP A 111 -9.69 7.85 -10.89
CA ASP A 111 -9.03 8.02 -9.60
C ASP A 111 -7.52 7.82 -9.72
N GLU A 112 -6.77 8.45 -8.81
CA GLU A 112 -5.30 8.46 -8.83
C GLU A 112 -4.70 8.87 -10.18
N ALA A 113 -5.37 9.76 -10.91
CA ALA A 113 -4.97 10.21 -12.25
C ALA A 113 -3.54 10.76 -12.33
N SER A 114 -3.03 11.30 -11.22
CA SER A 114 -1.64 11.78 -11.10
C SER A 114 -0.59 10.66 -11.20
N GLN A 115 -0.98 9.39 -11.03
CA GLN A 115 -0.09 8.21 -11.09
C GLN A 115 -0.07 7.53 -12.47
N ILE A 116 -0.96 7.93 -13.38
CA ILE A 116 -1.11 7.30 -14.71
C ILE A 116 -0.35 8.12 -15.75
N GLU A 117 0.44 7.46 -16.60
CA GLU A 117 1.17 8.14 -17.66
C GLU A 117 0.24 8.58 -18.79
N LEU A 118 0.59 9.67 -19.49
CA LEU A 118 -0.23 10.21 -20.58
C LEU A 118 -0.57 9.15 -21.65
N GLY A 119 0.38 8.25 -21.94
CA GLY A 119 0.22 7.17 -22.92
C GLY A 119 -0.88 6.18 -22.56
N ASP A 120 -1.13 5.94 -21.28
CA ASP A 120 -2.12 4.95 -20.81
C ASP A 120 -3.57 5.42 -21.04
N TYR A 121 -3.78 6.73 -21.20
CA TYR A 121 -5.11 7.28 -21.52
C TYR A 121 -5.45 7.18 -23.00
N LEU A 122 -4.45 7.05 -23.88
CA LEU A 122 -4.67 7.06 -25.32
C LEU A 122 -5.62 5.96 -25.80
N PRO A 123 -5.55 4.70 -25.32
CA PRO A 123 -6.49 3.65 -25.71
C PRO A 123 -7.95 3.96 -25.35
N LEU A 124 -8.20 4.49 -24.14
CA LEU A 124 -9.52 4.94 -23.70
C LEU A 124 -10.06 6.03 -24.63
N LEU A 125 -9.26 7.07 -24.87
CA LEU A 125 -9.65 8.23 -25.68
C LEU A 125 -9.84 7.87 -27.16
N ALA A 126 -8.98 7.02 -27.71
CA ALA A 126 -9.09 6.55 -29.08
C ALA A 126 -10.37 5.73 -29.32
N ARG A 127 -10.79 4.94 -28.32
CA ARG A 127 -11.97 4.07 -28.42
C ARG A 127 -13.27 4.79 -28.10
N PHE A 128 -13.32 5.53 -27.00
CA PHE A 128 -14.56 6.07 -26.44
C PHE A 128 -14.62 7.60 -26.46
N GLY A 129 -13.58 8.30 -26.96
CA GLY A 129 -13.50 9.75 -26.90
C GLY A 129 -14.65 10.50 -27.60
N ARG A 130 -15.37 9.85 -28.52
CA ARG A 130 -16.59 10.40 -29.15
C ARG A 130 -17.85 10.24 -28.29
N ASP A 131 -17.88 9.24 -27.41
CA ASP A 131 -19.03 8.89 -26.56
C ASP A 131 -18.94 9.55 -25.18
N ILE A 132 -17.72 9.84 -24.71
CA ILE A 132 -17.47 10.50 -23.42
C ILE A 132 -18.00 11.93 -23.46
N LYS A 133 -19.00 12.20 -22.63
CA LYS A 133 -19.58 13.53 -22.38
C LYS A 133 -18.88 14.25 -21.22
N LYS A 134 -18.38 13.49 -20.25
CA LYS A 134 -17.69 14.03 -19.06
C LYS A 134 -16.50 13.15 -18.69
N LEU A 135 -15.31 13.74 -18.69
CA LEU A 135 -14.08 13.11 -18.23
C LEU A 135 -13.58 13.86 -16.99
N VAL A 136 -13.52 13.17 -15.85
CA VAL A 136 -13.11 13.72 -14.56
C VAL A 136 -11.82 13.05 -14.13
N PHE A 137 -10.81 13.85 -13.84
CA PHE A 137 -9.55 13.36 -13.25
C PHE A 137 -9.56 13.69 -11.75
N ILE A 138 -9.54 12.66 -10.93
CA ILE A 138 -9.38 12.72 -9.49
C ILE A 138 -7.98 12.21 -9.17
N GLY A 139 -7.31 12.90 -8.27
CA GLY A 139 -5.93 12.63 -7.92
C GLY A 139 -5.27 13.96 -7.65
N ASP A 140 -4.84 14.16 -6.42
CA ASP A 140 -3.91 15.22 -6.14
C ASP A 140 -2.51 14.63 -6.04
N ASP A 141 -1.53 15.51 -6.17
CA ASP A 141 -0.15 15.19 -5.86
C ASP A 141 0.09 15.25 -4.34
N LYS A 142 -0.96 15.26 -3.51
CA LYS A 142 -0.84 15.51 -2.08
C LYS A 142 -0.89 14.19 -1.31
N GLN A 143 -0.09 14.11 -0.27
CA GLN A 143 -0.15 13.03 0.71
C GLN A 143 -0.46 13.62 2.09
N HIS A 144 -1.39 12.97 2.78
CA HIS A 144 -1.89 13.39 4.10
C HIS A 144 -1.49 12.44 5.23
N ARG A 145 -0.71 11.40 4.91
CA ARG A 145 -0.35 10.31 5.81
C ARG A 145 0.96 10.61 6.54
N MET A 146 2.05 10.73 5.80
CA MET A 146 3.39 10.77 6.36
C MET A 146 3.71 12.15 6.94
N PRO A 147 4.43 12.23 8.08
CA PRO A 147 5.05 13.45 8.57
C PRO A 147 5.88 14.16 7.49
N LYS A 148 5.96 15.50 7.53
CA LYS A 148 6.63 16.31 6.48
C LYS A 148 8.04 15.80 6.12
N PRO A 149 8.94 15.52 7.08
CA PRO A 149 10.29 15.07 6.75
C PRO A 149 10.29 13.74 5.97
N ILE A 150 9.48 12.77 6.41
CA ILE A 150 9.39 11.46 5.78
C ILE A 150 8.74 11.58 4.39
N GLY A 151 7.65 12.34 4.30
CA GLY A 151 6.94 12.58 3.04
C GLY A 151 7.82 13.27 2.00
N TRP A 152 8.62 14.27 2.38
CA TRP A 152 9.59 14.90 1.48
C TRP A 152 10.70 13.95 1.04
N PHE A 153 11.23 13.14 1.97
CA PHE A 153 12.23 12.13 1.64
C PHE A 153 11.72 11.14 0.59
N ILE A 154 10.52 10.59 0.81
CA ILE A 154 9.89 9.62 -0.10
C ILE A 154 9.55 10.28 -1.43
N SER A 155 8.99 11.49 -1.40
CA SER A 155 8.69 12.26 -2.60
C SER A 155 9.94 12.41 -3.48
N LYS A 156 11.03 12.89 -2.90
CA LYS A 156 12.31 13.12 -3.59
C LYS A 156 12.92 11.85 -4.19
N HIS A 157 12.89 10.74 -3.48
CA HIS A 157 13.64 9.54 -3.86
C HIS A 157 12.82 8.46 -4.58
N VAL A 158 11.50 8.55 -4.55
CA VAL A 158 10.59 7.56 -5.14
C VAL A 158 9.62 8.18 -6.15
N TYR A 159 9.19 9.43 -5.93
CA TYR A 159 8.16 10.11 -6.74
C TYR A 159 8.71 11.35 -7.47
N ASP A 160 10.02 11.41 -7.71
CA ASP A 160 10.70 12.51 -8.41
C ASP A 160 10.37 13.93 -7.89
N GLY A 161 10.12 14.04 -6.59
CA GLY A 161 9.75 15.30 -5.93
C GLY A 161 8.33 15.80 -6.22
N ARG A 162 7.50 15.00 -6.90
CA ARG A 162 6.14 15.40 -7.31
C ARG A 162 5.13 15.32 -6.17
N LEU A 163 5.36 14.48 -5.16
CA LEU A 163 4.44 14.28 -4.04
C LEU A 163 4.56 15.43 -3.01
N LYS A 164 3.50 16.23 -2.85
CA LYS A 164 3.35 17.31 -1.87
C LYS A 164 2.86 16.77 -0.53
N THR A 165 3.54 17.10 0.55
CA THR A 165 3.13 16.65 1.89
C THR A 165 2.25 17.69 2.59
N ILE A 166 1.05 17.28 2.99
CA ILE A 166 0.12 18.04 3.83
C ILE A 166 -0.08 17.29 5.15
N HIS A 167 0.77 17.60 6.12
CA HIS A 167 0.72 16.99 7.44
C HIS A 167 1.12 18.01 8.52
N ASN A 168 0.57 17.90 9.73
CA ASN A 168 0.87 18.84 10.80
C ASN A 168 2.24 18.57 11.44
N GLU A 169 2.63 17.31 11.57
CA GLU A 169 3.94 16.92 12.08
C GLU A 169 5.06 17.31 11.11
N SER A 170 5.98 18.14 11.60
CA SER A 170 7.12 18.69 10.84
C SER A 170 8.46 18.41 11.50
N SER A 171 8.45 17.82 12.71
CA SER A 171 9.64 17.47 13.47
C SER A 171 10.40 16.34 12.79
N ARG A 172 11.72 16.51 12.62
CA ARG A 172 12.61 15.43 12.18
C ARG A 172 12.61 14.23 13.14
N ARG A 173 12.21 14.42 14.40
CA ARG A 173 12.04 13.34 15.40
C ARG A 173 10.88 12.40 15.07
N SER A 174 10.07 12.70 14.05
CA SER A 174 9.10 11.74 13.52
C SER A 174 9.77 10.50 12.92
N CYS A 175 11.08 10.53 12.63
CA CYS A 175 11.85 9.36 12.24
C CYS A 175 13.10 9.27 13.12
N VAL A 176 13.30 8.11 13.76
CA VAL A 176 14.44 7.83 14.64
C VAL A 176 15.15 6.58 14.14
N LEU A 177 16.47 6.68 13.97
CA LEU A 177 17.32 5.55 13.61
C LEU A 177 18.03 5.04 14.87
N VAL A 178 17.96 3.74 15.09
CA VAL A 178 18.53 3.09 16.26
C VAL A 178 19.70 2.24 15.81
N ASP A 179 20.90 2.58 16.27
CA ASP A 179 22.09 1.80 15.97
C ASP A 179 22.18 0.56 16.87
N ILE A 180 22.05 -0.60 16.25
CA ILE A 180 22.25 -1.93 16.82
C ILE A 180 23.61 -2.44 16.32
N SER A 181 24.68 -1.77 16.74
CA SER A 181 26.05 -1.94 16.21
C SER A 181 26.59 -3.37 16.34
N HIS A 182 26.08 -4.13 17.32
CA HIS A 182 26.46 -5.53 17.54
C HIS A 182 25.36 -6.54 17.15
N GLY A 183 24.25 -6.10 16.55
CA GLY A 183 23.26 -7.01 15.98
C GLY A 183 23.86 -7.73 14.78
N GLN A 184 23.82 -9.06 14.80
CA GLN A 184 24.28 -9.88 13.69
C GLN A 184 23.15 -10.78 13.22
N GLU A 185 23.02 -10.85 11.90
CA GLU A 185 22.09 -11.78 11.27
C GLU A 185 22.53 -13.23 11.58
N SER A 186 21.65 -13.97 12.23
CA SER A 186 21.85 -15.39 12.56
C SER A 186 21.17 -16.24 11.49
N ARG A 187 21.80 -17.36 11.12
CA ARG A 187 21.24 -18.37 10.21
C ARG A 187 21.03 -19.66 10.99
N SER A 188 19.85 -20.26 10.89
CA SER A 188 19.57 -21.58 11.49
C SER A 188 19.46 -22.66 10.40
N GLY A 189 20.40 -23.60 10.39
CA GLY A 189 20.44 -24.75 9.47
C GLY A 189 20.70 -24.41 7.99
N ASN A 190 20.26 -25.29 7.09
CA ASN A 190 20.32 -25.11 5.61
C ASN A 190 19.24 -24.16 5.05
N SER A 191 18.48 -23.48 5.91
CA SER A 191 17.32 -22.67 5.51
C SER A 191 17.58 -21.16 5.65
N TRP A 192 16.89 -20.38 4.82
CA TRP A 192 16.88 -18.91 4.71
C TRP A 192 16.30 -18.18 5.96
N VAL A 193 16.34 -18.83 7.13
CA VAL A 193 15.87 -18.29 8.41
C VAL A 193 16.91 -17.30 8.91
N ILE A 194 16.78 -16.05 8.47
CA ILE A 194 17.62 -14.93 8.88
C ILE A 194 16.87 -14.16 9.97
N GLY A 195 17.48 -14.02 11.15
CA GLY A 195 16.95 -13.22 12.25
C GLY A 195 18.04 -12.46 12.98
N ASN A 196 17.67 -11.40 13.70
CA ASN A 196 18.57 -10.59 14.50
C ASN A 196 17.92 -10.34 15.86
N ALA A 197 18.27 -11.16 16.85
CA ALA A 197 17.67 -11.12 18.18
C ALA A 197 17.87 -9.76 18.88
N ARG A 198 18.99 -9.08 18.62
CA ARG A 198 19.25 -7.76 19.23
C ARG A 198 18.34 -6.67 18.66
N GLU A 199 18.04 -6.72 17.36
CA GLU A 199 17.02 -5.84 16.79
C GLU A 199 15.62 -6.16 17.34
N VAL A 200 15.32 -7.44 17.57
CA VAL A 200 14.05 -7.85 18.20
C VAL A 200 13.93 -7.26 19.61
N ASP A 201 14.96 -7.39 20.44
CA ASP A 201 14.98 -6.80 21.77
C ASP A 201 14.78 -5.27 21.72
N ALA A 202 15.30 -4.59 20.69
CA ALA A 202 15.12 -3.14 20.50
C ALA A 202 13.69 -2.78 20.17
N ALA A 203 13.13 -3.47 19.19
CA ALA A 203 11.75 -3.28 18.80
C ALA A 203 10.81 -3.51 19.99
N VAL A 204 11.09 -4.50 20.86
CA VAL A 204 10.29 -4.80 22.05
C VAL A 204 10.40 -3.70 23.11
N VAL A 205 11.59 -3.12 23.34
CA VAL A 205 11.72 -1.97 24.27
C VAL A 205 10.97 -0.75 23.76
N VAL A 206 11.05 -0.46 22.46
CA VAL A 206 10.30 0.63 21.82
C VAL A 206 8.79 0.37 21.91
N ALA A 207 8.35 -0.85 21.60
CA ALA A 207 6.96 -1.27 21.70
C ALA A 207 6.42 -1.10 23.12
N ARG A 208 7.19 -1.50 24.14
CA ARG A 208 6.83 -1.32 25.56
C ARG A 208 6.59 0.16 25.89
N LYS A 209 7.49 1.04 25.46
CA LYS A 209 7.36 2.48 25.69
C LYS A 209 6.09 3.03 25.03
N LEU A 210 5.90 2.77 23.74
CA LEU A 210 4.71 3.21 23.01
C LEU A 210 3.42 2.68 23.63
N TYR A 211 3.42 1.41 24.05
CA TYR A 211 2.30 0.81 24.75
C TYR A 211 1.99 1.51 26.09
N SER A 212 3.01 1.77 26.91
CA SER A 212 2.85 2.47 28.20
C SER A 212 2.33 3.90 28.05
N GLU A 213 2.60 4.54 26.91
CA GLU A 213 2.10 5.87 26.57
C GLU A 213 0.73 5.85 25.88
N GLY A 214 0.11 4.67 25.73
CA GLY A 214 -1.18 4.51 25.05
C GLY A 214 -1.14 4.77 23.54
N LYS A 215 0.04 4.71 22.91
CA LYS A 215 0.23 4.96 21.48
C LYS A 215 0.00 3.70 20.66
N LYS A 216 -0.73 3.84 19.55
CA LYS A 216 -0.95 2.75 18.58
C LYS A 216 0.31 2.52 17.76
N TYR A 217 0.72 1.26 17.63
CA TYR A 217 1.91 0.89 16.87
C TYR A 217 1.76 -0.49 16.21
N ARG A 218 2.55 -0.66 15.14
CA ARG A 218 2.82 -1.92 14.43
C ARG A 218 4.31 -2.10 14.22
N ILE A 219 4.76 -3.34 14.09
CA ILE A 219 6.13 -3.72 13.79
C ILE A 219 6.18 -4.34 12.40
N ILE A 220 7.06 -3.84 11.54
CA ILE A 220 7.28 -4.34 10.19
C ILE A 220 8.70 -4.88 10.08
N THR A 221 8.85 -6.05 9.45
CA THR A 221 10.16 -6.64 9.18
C THR A 221 10.19 -7.35 7.81
N PRO A 222 11.32 -7.38 7.10
CA PRO A 222 11.39 -8.06 5.81
C PRO A 222 11.26 -9.59 5.82
N TYR A 223 11.49 -10.23 6.97
CA TYR A 223 11.67 -11.69 7.05
C TYR A 223 10.69 -12.32 8.05
N ASP A 224 9.95 -13.35 7.63
CA ASP A 224 9.00 -14.05 8.50
C ASP A 224 9.65 -14.69 9.73
N ALA A 225 10.91 -15.14 9.59
CA ALA A 225 11.69 -15.62 10.73
C ALA A 225 11.83 -14.56 11.83
N GLN A 226 12.09 -13.31 11.44
CA GLN A 226 12.15 -12.18 12.37
C GLN A 226 10.76 -11.82 12.91
N ARG A 227 9.71 -11.88 12.07
CA ARG A 227 8.33 -11.63 12.48
C ARG A 227 7.89 -12.58 13.60
N ASN A 228 8.11 -13.89 13.40
CA ASN A 228 7.80 -14.91 14.38
C ASN A 228 8.61 -14.73 15.68
N LEU A 229 9.88 -14.31 15.57
CA LEU A 229 10.72 -14.02 16.74
C LEU A 229 10.22 -12.79 17.51
N LEU A 230 9.76 -11.74 16.81
CA LEU A 230 9.17 -10.55 17.41
C LEU A 230 7.87 -10.89 18.16
N GLU A 231 6.98 -11.67 17.56
CA GLU A 231 5.71 -12.09 18.20
C GLU A 231 5.96 -12.82 19.51
N ARG A 232 6.81 -13.86 19.49
CA ARG A 232 7.20 -14.60 20.69
C ARG A 232 7.81 -13.69 21.75
N ARG A 233 8.70 -12.78 21.35
CA ARG A 233 9.37 -11.89 22.29
C ARG A 233 8.43 -10.86 22.90
N LEU A 234 7.42 -10.39 22.16
CA LEU A 234 6.36 -9.53 22.69
C LEU A 234 5.48 -10.29 23.69
N GLU A 235 5.14 -11.54 23.38
CA GLU A 235 4.38 -12.42 24.26
C GLU A 235 5.13 -12.68 25.59
N ASP A 236 6.41 -13.07 25.51
CA ASP A 236 7.30 -13.23 26.68
C ASP A 236 7.41 -11.95 27.52
N ALA A 237 7.32 -10.79 26.86
CA ALA A 237 7.38 -9.47 27.45
C ALA A 237 6.05 -8.99 28.06
N THR A 238 5.00 -9.81 27.98
CA THR A 238 3.61 -9.51 28.38
C THR A 238 3.06 -8.25 27.69
N LEU A 239 3.43 -8.06 26.42
CA LEU A 239 2.89 -7.01 25.57
C LEU A 239 1.84 -7.59 24.61
N PRO A 240 0.89 -6.77 24.11
CA PRO A 240 0.05 -7.20 23.00
C PRO A 240 0.94 -7.65 21.84
N TRP A 241 0.74 -8.88 21.39
CA TRP A 241 1.50 -9.50 20.31
C TRP A 241 0.61 -9.85 19.11
N GLU A 242 -0.66 -10.19 19.37
CA GLU A 242 -1.67 -10.41 18.34
C GLU A 242 -1.82 -9.17 17.47
N ASP A 243 -1.80 -9.36 16.15
CA ASP A 243 -2.01 -8.28 15.19
C ASP A 243 -1.00 -7.12 15.40
N LYS A 244 0.25 -7.42 15.80
CA LYS A 244 1.30 -6.39 15.98
C LYS A 244 2.46 -6.50 15.00
N CYS A 245 2.81 -7.69 14.54
CA CYS A 245 4.00 -7.93 13.75
C CYS A 245 3.65 -8.39 12.33
N PHE A 246 4.24 -7.74 11.33
CA PHE A 246 3.94 -8.01 9.93
C PHE A 246 5.21 -8.12 9.11
N ASN A 247 5.14 -8.94 8.06
CA ASN A 247 6.11 -8.83 6.99
C ASN A 247 5.67 -7.71 6.02
N VAL A 248 6.59 -7.25 5.17
CA VAL A 248 6.32 -6.10 4.29
C VAL A 248 5.17 -6.37 3.31
N ASP A 249 5.07 -7.60 2.78
CA ASP A 249 4.06 -7.96 1.79
C ASP A 249 2.66 -8.04 2.45
N SER A 250 2.55 -8.60 3.65
CA SER A 250 1.27 -8.69 4.39
C SER A 250 0.80 -7.35 4.98
N PHE A 251 1.70 -6.36 5.13
CA PHE A 251 1.34 -5.02 5.57
C PHE A 251 0.97 -4.06 4.43
N GLN A 252 0.90 -4.54 3.19
CA GLN A 252 0.55 -3.69 2.06
C GLN A 252 -0.90 -3.18 2.18
N GLY A 253 -1.08 -1.87 1.98
CA GLY A 253 -2.39 -1.20 2.14
C GLY A 253 -2.71 -0.78 3.58
N ASN A 254 -2.04 -1.38 4.57
CA ASN A 254 -2.19 -1.01 5.98
C ASN A 254 -1.34 0.20 6.37
N GLU A 255 -1.68 0.83 7.49
CA GLU A 255 -1.03 2.02 8.06
C GLU A 255 -1.32 2.11 9.57
N ASP A 256 -0.41 2.66 10.36
CA ASP A 256 -0.64 2.92 11.80
C ASP A 256 0.06 4.22 12.24
N ASP A 257 -0.27 4.71 13.43
CA ASP A 257 0.28 5.95 14.00
C ASP A 257 1.79 5.85 14.14
N TYR A 258 2.29 4.79 14.77
CA TYR A 258 3.72 4.54 14.92
C TYR A 258 4.13 3.21 14.27
N ILE A 259 5.21 3.25 13.49
CA ILE A 259 5.77 2.06 12.85
C ILE A 259 7.17 1.79 13.40
N ILE A 260 7.38 0.58 13.90
CA ILE A 260 8.69 0.08 14.29
C ILE A 260 9.20 -0.82 13.17
N ILE A 261 10.42 -0.60 12.69
CA ILE A 261 11.02 -1.40 11.61
C ILE A 261 12.22 -2.15 12.18
N SER A 262 12.28 -3.46 11.96
CA SER A 262 13.50 -4.26 12.14
C SER A 262 14.02 -4.71 10.77
N VAL A 263 15.19 -4.20 10.39
CA VAL A 263 15.80 -4.40 9.06
C VAL A 263 16.48 -5.77 8.94
N VAL A 264 16.91 -6.35 10.05
CA VAL A 264 17.54 -7.66 10.23
C VAL A 264 18.97 -7.77 9.67
N ARG A 265 19.19 -7.22 8.48
CA ARG A 265 20.44 -7.40 7.73
C ARG A 265 21.58 -6.61 8.32
N SER A 266 22.74 -7.27 8.42
CA SER A 266 24.00 -6.67 8.86
C SER A 266 25.13 -6.85 7.84
N ASP A 267 24.95 -7.71 6.83
CA ASP A 267 26.03 -8.07 5.89
C ASP A 267 25.65 -7.94 4.40
N LYS A 268 24.59 -8.58 3.92
CA LYS A 268 24.18 -8.45 2.50
C LYS A 268 22.92 -7.60 2.38
N ILE A 269 22.85 -6.76 1.34
CA ILE A 269 21.73 -5.84 1.08
C ILE A 269 20.38 -6.57 1.11
N GLY A 270 20.33 -7.77 0.51
CA GLY A 270 19.18 -8.66 0.62
C GLY A 270 17.89 -7.98 0.18
N PHE A 271 16.89 -7.95 1.06
CA PHE A 271 15.56 -7.39 0.79
C PHE A 271 15.59 -5.90 0.40
N LEU A 272 16.58 -5.15 0.88
CA LEU A 272 16.71 -3.70 0.62
C LEU A 272 17.07 -3.37 -0.85
N THR A 273 17.34 -4.37 -1.69
CA THR A 273 17.52 -4.17 -3.14
C THR A 273 16.21 -3.79 -3.83
N ASN A 274 15.07 -4.20 -3.27
CA ASN A 274 13.75 -3.88 -3.81
C ASN A 274 13.28 -2.52 -3.29
N SER A 275 13.41 -1.49 -4.14
CA SER A 275 13.01 -0.12 -3.83
C SER A 275 11.51 0.02 -3.58
N ARG A 276 10.66 -0.74 -4.30
CA ARG A 276 9.19 -0.71 -4.13
C ARG A 276 8.80 -1.23 -2.75
N ARG A 277 9.35 -2.37 -2.33
CA ARG A 277 9.11 -2.93 -0.99
C ARG A 277 9.68 -2.08 0.13
N THR A 278 10.86 -1.47 -0.08
CA THR A 278 11.42 -0.53 0.90
C THR A 278 10.56 0.74 1.01
N ASN A 279 10.03 1.25 -0.09
CA ASN A 279 9.06 2.35 -0.08
C ASN A 279 7.78 1.95 0.68
N VAL A 280 7.25 0.75 0.43
CA VAL A 280 6.13 0.19 1.19
C VAL A 280 6.44 0.18 2.68
N MET A 281 7.63 -0.22 3.11
CA MET A 281 7.99 -0.25 4.53
C MET A 281 8.09 1.16 5.15
N LEU A 282 8.64 2.13 4.41
CA LEU A 282 8.89 3.50 4.90
C LEU A 282 7.68 4.43 4.89
N SER A 283 6.63 4.10 4.14
CA SER A 283 5.46 4.97 3.90
C SER A 283 4.23 4.64 4.74
N ARG A 284 4.41 3.90 5.84
CA ARG A 284 3.31 3.30 6.63
C ARG A 284 2.95 4.05 7.91
N CYS A 285 3.81 4.98 8.34
CA CYS A 285 3.58 5.73 9.57
C CYS A 285 2.73 6.98 9.32
N LYS A 286 1.84 7.27 10.27
CA LYS A 286 1.07 8.54 10.29
C LYS A 286 1.72 9.60 11.18
N ARG A 287 2.30 9.17 12.31
CA ARG A 287 2.89 10.08 13.31
C ARG A 287 4.40 9.92 13.42
N GLY A 288 4.89 8.69 13.46
CA GLY A 288 6.33 8.49 13.54
C GLY A 288 6.81 7.07 13.25
N MET A 289 8.11 6.95 13.06
CA MET A 289 8.78 5.73 12.65
C MET A 289 10.08 5.55 13.41
N ILE A 290 10.33 4.34 13.90
CA ILE A 290 11.56 3.95 14.59
C ILE A 290 12.17 2.80 13.81
N ILE A 291 13.42 2.95 13.37
CA ILE A 291 14.11 1.95 12.55
C ILE A 291 15.27 1.37 13.37
N CYS A 292 15.16 0.08 13.70
CA CYS A 292 16.19 -0.72 14.33
C CYS A 292 17.05 -1.39 13.25
N THR A 293 18.34 -1.06 13.21
CA THR A 293 19.27 -1.57 12.20
C THR A 293 20.72 -1.37 12.63
N ASN A 294 21.67 -1.88 11.85
CA ASN A 294 23.09 -1.63 12.05
C ASN A 294 23.53 -0.40 11.23
N ARG A 295 24.06 0.64 11.90
CA ARG A 295 24.50 1.88 11.24
C ARG A 295 25.58 1.64 10.20
N ALA A 296 26.60 0.85 10.54
CA ALA A 296 27.71 0.55 9.62
C ALA A 296 27.23 -0.19 8.36
N PHE A 297 26.19 -1.03 8.49
CA PHE A 297 25.57 -1.68 7.34
C PHE A 297 24.90 -0.69 6.40
N LEU A 298 24.11 0.26 6.91
CA LEU A 298 23.43 1.27 6.09
C LEU A 298 24.39 2.32 5.51
N GLU A 299 25.44 2.70 6.22
CA GLU A 299 26.45 3.66 5.74
C GLU A 299 27.46 3.01 4.78
N GLY A 300 27.65 1.70 4.86
CA GLY A 300 28.54 0.92 4.00
C GLY A 300 27.76 0.18 2.90
N LYS A 301 27.48 -1.10 3.14
CA LYS A 301 27.00 -2.04 2.12
C LYS A 301 25.63 -1.69 1.57
N ALA A 302 24.74 -1.11 2.37
CA ALA A 302 23.39 -0.71 1.97
C ALA A 302 23.27 0.78 1.60
N LYS A 303 24.38 1.52 1.47
CA LYS A 303 24.39 2.98 1.25
C LYS A 303 23.58 3.45 0.04
N SER A 304 23.57 2.67 -1.04
CA SER A 304 22.84 3.00 -2.28
C SER A 304 21.34 2.68 -2.20
N SER A 305 20.90 1.88 -1.22
CA SER A 305 19.49 1.54 -1.02
C SER A 305 18.69 2.76 -0.53
N LEU A 306 17.37 2.70 -0.67
CA LEU A 306 16.50 3.76 -0.15
C LEU A 306 16.68 3.95 1.37
N MET A 307 16.87 2.86 2.11
CA MET A 307 17.17 2.89 3.56
C MET A 307 18.53 3.55 3.86
N GLY A 308 19.57 3.28 3.07
CA GLY A 308 20.88 3.93 3.21
C GLY A 308 20.83 5.43 2.90
N LYS A 309 20.04 5.83 1.90
CA LYS A 309 19.78 7.25 1.60
C LYS A 309 19.06 7.95 2.75
N LEU A 310 18.07 7.28 3.37
CA LEU A 310 17.38 7.79 4.56
C LEU A 310 18.35 7.97 5.72
N ALA A 311 19.17 6.95 5.99
CA ALA A 311 20.19 6.99 7.05
C ALA A 311 21.16 8.16 6.89
N LYS A 312 21.56 8.47 5.65
CA LYS A 312 22.40 9.62 5.35
C LYS A 312 21.70 10.96 5.63
N GLU A 313 20.41 11.07 5.32
CA GLU A 313 19.64 12.30 5.55
C GLU A 313 19.28 12.51 7.03
N TRP A 314 19.26 11.44 7.83
CA TRP A 314 19.08 11.44 9.28
C TRP A 314 20.38 11.18 10.06
N ALA A 315 21.54 11.57 9.51
CA ALA A 315 22.85 11.31 10.14
C ALA A 315 22.96 11.82 11.59
N ASP A 316 22.26 12.90 11.93
CA ASP A 316 22.27 13.53 13.26
C ASP A 316 21.22 12.94 14.22
N GLY A 317 20.34 12.06 13.71
CA GLY A 317 19.19 11.51 14.44
C GLY A 317 19.38 10.08 14.93
N TRP A 318 20.61 9.55 14.87
CA TRP A 318 20.92 8.22 15.38
C TRP A 318 20.96 8.20 16.90
N ILE A 319 20.25 7.25 17.50
CA ILE A 319 20.34 6.94 18.92
C ILE A 319 21.01 5.59 19.10
N SER A 320 21.72 5.42 20.20
CA SER A 320 22.32 4.13 20.53
C SER A 320 21.29 3.19 21.17
N TRP A 321 21.56 1.90 21.10
CA TRP A 321 20.89 0.89 21.92
C TRP A 321 20.77 1.29 23.41
N ARG A 322 21.78 1.95 23.97
CA ARG A 322 21.78 2.39 25.38
C ARG A 322 20.76 3.49 25.64
N ASP A 323 20.59 4.41 24.69
CA ASP A 323 19.61 5.49 24.80
C ASP A 323 18.18 4.95 24.81
N ILE A 324 17.92 3.88 24.04
CA ILE A 324 16.65 3.16 24.07
C ILE A 324 16.37 2.54 25.43
N LEU A 325 17.34 1.83 26.01
CA LEU A 325 17.15 1.23 27.34
C LEU A 325 16.90 2.28 28.43
N GLN A 326 17.39 3.50 28.24
CA GLN A 326 17.16 4.63 29.14
C GLN A 326 15.89 5.44 28.80
N GLY A 327 15.14 5.05 27.77
CA GLY A 327 13.93 5.75 27.33
C GLY A 327 14.18 7.12 26.67
N LYS A 328 15.42 7.43 26.28
CA LYS A 328 15.83 8.73 25.71
C LYS A 328 15.63 8.77 24.19
N PHE A 329 14.37 8.75 23.74
CA PHE A 329 14.00 8.83 22.32
C PHE A 329 12.56 9.25 22.08
#